data_AF-A0A431WB28-F1
#
_entry.id   AF-A0A431WB28-F1
#
_cell.length_a   1.000
_cell.length_b   1.000
_cell.length_c   1.000
_cell.angle_alpha   90.00
_cell.angle_beta   90.00
_cell.angle_gamma   90.00
#
_symmetry.space_group_name_H-M   'P 1'
#
loop_
_entity.id
_entity.type
_entity.pdbx_description
1 polymer ?
#
loop_
_entity_poly.entity_id
_entity_poly.type
_entity_poly.pdbx_seq_one_letter_code
_entity_poly.pdbx_strand_id
1 'polypeptide(L)'
;MSIKSNIGKAEALFRQTEYAESLSLCTKILDKKPRLADAIHLMALNYYALGEFDTAIVEFKKAIAINSQQPSFHSNLGNVYLDQEKFIEASRYFEKALNLDPLLPAPNYNLSICLHRRRDYLSAESYCKKAILQDATNSDYYLHLGVIYFDRGQFDHAAKTFLTALQVENKYKSGRTQVDVYWQLFSLHLSQHRYQDALEVADLGIQSQQLSEQQLCALLIGKVIIYFLFDHLEEAKQAIQLSEVVYQFQNPTTFLKNITVFHTYIKNLIAIYESGEYKDCYNLGNDAEKMYFISESHGFAPNRTSIKYKELDYEINSLFIMGAKVIHFVAEEENKYQVSLVSLLRDLAPGSKVVIAFGEIDCRTDEGIYPYSVKSNSDYKDVIDDMVPKYVNALKNIADSFKIEIILYGVPAPYPQSIELLSESEQQTFKDVIAYYNLSLANTCLSLNMTLLDVYALTNKNGQSNLDYHIDYHHLSPRTVPTLFNNI
;
A
#
# COMPACT_ATOMS: atom_id res chain seq x y z
N MET A 1 -22.91 35.45 32.75
CA MET A 1 -23.27 34.13 32.19
C MET A 1 -22.91 33.04 33.17
N SER A 2 -23.77 32.03 33.32
CA SER A 2 -23.48 30.86 34.17
C SER A 2 -22.36 30.02 33.54
N ILE A 3 -21.62 29.25 34.35
CA ILE A 3 -20.55 28.37 33.86
C ILE A 3 -21.08 27.37 32.81
N LYS A 4 -22.32 26.88 33.00
CA LYS A 4 -23.02 26.00 32.04
C LYS A 4 -23.25 26.68 30.68
N SER A 5 -23.62 27.97 30.69
CA SER A 5 -23.79 28.77 29.47
C SER A 5 -22.47 29.01 28.74
N ASN A 6 -21.35 29.14 29.46
CA ASN A 6 -20.04 29.34 28.85
C ASN A 6 -19.49 28.05 28.22
N ILE A 7 -19.72 26.88 28.83
CA ILE A 7 -19.31 25.58 28.24
C ILE A 7 -20.07 25.34 26.94
N GLY A 8 -21.40 25.52 26.92
CA GLY A 8 -22.18 25.36 25.70
C GLY A 8 -21.73 26.31 24.57
N LYS A 9 -21.25 27.51 24.90
CA LYS A 9 -20.63 28.41 23.92
C LYS A 9 -19.27 27.89 23.43
N ALA A 10 -18.41 27.39 24.31
CA ALA A 10 -17.13 26.80 23.92
C ALA A 10 -17.33 25.58 22.99
N GLU A 11 -18.29 24.71 23.30
CA GLU A 11 -18.65 23.59 22.44
C GLU A 11 -19.17 24.04 21.07
N ALA A 12 -19.93 25.14 21.02
CA ALA A 12 -20.41 25.69 19.75
C ALA A 12 -19.25 26.22 18.90
N LEU A 13 -18.31 26.96 19.51
CA LEU A 13 -17.09 27.43 18.86
C LEU A 13 -16.26 26.25 18.32
N PHE A 14 -16.09 25.19 19.12
CA PHE A 14 -15.42 23.96 18.67
C PHE A 14 -16.11 23.33 17.45
N ARG A 15 -17.45 23.22 17.44
CA ARG A 15 -18.21 22.71 16.29
C ARG A 15 -18.11 23.62 15.06
N GLN A 16 -17.85 24.92 15.26
CA GLN A 16 -17.60 25.91 14.22
C GLN A 16 -16.12 25.93 13.77
N THR A 17 -15.28 25.02 14.27
CA THR A 17 -13.84 24.94 14.01
C THR A 17 -13.02 26.11 14.54
N GLU A 18 -13.61 26.95 15.41
CA GLU A 18 -12.98 28.09 16.06
C GLU A 18 -12.22 27.62 17.32
N TYR A 19 -11.23 26.74 17.12
CA TYR A 19 -10.57 26.00 18.20
C TYR A 19 -9.82 26.91 19.19
N ALA A 20 -9.15 27.96 18.69
CA ALA A 20 -8.42 28.90 19.55
C ALA A 20 -9.37 29.70 20.46
N GLU A 21 -10.55 30.10 19.95
CA GLU A 21 -11.54 30.84 20.74
C GLU A 21 -12.23 29.95 21.78
N SER A 22 -12.57 28.72 21.37
CA SER A 22 -13.07 27.68 22.27
C SER A 22 -12.06 27.39 23.38
N LEU A 23 -10.77 27.26 23.06
CA LEU A 23 -9.70 27.06 24.03
C LEU A 23 -9.60 28.22 25.02
N SER A 24 -9.60 29.47 24.53
CA SER A 24 -9.60 30.67 25.40
C SER A 24 -10.78 30.68 26.38
N LEU A 25 -11.95 30.24 25.93
CA LEU A 25 -13.14 30.16 26.78
C LEU A 25 -13.04 29.02 27.80
N CYS A 26 -12.47 27.87 27.41
CA CYS A 26 -12.18 26.76 28.32
C CYS A 26 -11.24 27.19 29.44
N THR A 27 -10.16 27.91 29.14
CA THR A 27 -9.23 28.45 30.15
C THR A 27 -9.96 29.32 31.17
N LYS A 28 -10.80 30.26 30.72
CA LYS A 28 -11.60 31.13 31.61
C LYS A 28 -12.60 30.36 32.47
N ILE A 29 -13.10 29.22 31.99
CA ILE A 29 -13.98 28.33 32.76
C ILE A 29 -13.17 27.61 33.85
N LEU A 30 -12.00 27.09 33.49
CA LEU A 30 -11.11 26.35 34.37
C LEU A 30 -10.46 27.22 35.44
N ASP A 31 -10.18 28.50 35.16
CA ASP A 31 -9.74 29.48 36.16
C ASP A 31 -10.72 29.58 37.34
N LYS A 32 -12.03 29.43 37.06
CA LYS A 32 -13.10 29.47 38.08
C LYS A 32 -13.42 28.10 38.65
N LYS A 33 -13.26 27.04 37.87
CA LYS A 33 -13.51 25.64 38.27
C LYS A 33 -12.42 24.71 37.72
N PRO A 34 -11.27 24.61 38.40
CA PRO A 34 -10.10 23.88 37.89
C PRO A 34 -10.30 22.36 37.72
N ARG A 35 -11.32 21.78 38.37
CA ARG A 35 -11.61 20.34 38.36
C ARG A 35 -12.89 19.98 37.60
N LEU A 36 -13.25 20.78 36.59
CA LEU A 36 -14.42 20.50 35.77
C LEU A 36 -14.05 19.61 34.58
N ALA A 37 -14.29 18.30 34.71
CA ALA A 37 -13.82 17.29 33.76
C ALA A 37 -14.25 17.59 32.31
N ASP A 38 -15.50 18.01 32.08
CA ASP A 38 -16.01 18.32 30.74
C ASP A 38 -15.29 19.51 30.08
N ALA A 39 -14.91 20.53 30.87
CA ALA A 39 -14.17 21.67 30.35
C ALA A 39 -12.70 21.33 30.04
N ILE A 40 -12.08 20.45 30.84
CA ILE A 40 -10.73 19.93 30.58
C ILE A 40 -10.76 19.02 29.34
N HIS A 41 -11.78 18.18 29.20
CA HIS A 41 -11.98 17.33 28.03
C HIS A 41 -12.18 18.15 26.75
N LEU A 42 -13.01 19.20 26.81
CA LEU A 42 -13.18 20.12 25.67
C LEU A 42 -11.86 20.83 25.35
N MET A 43 -11.09 21.25 26.35
CA MET A 43 -9.75 21.81 26.14
C MET A 43 -8.82 20.81 25.42
N ALA A 44 -8.82 19.54 25.84
CA ALA A 44 -8.06 18.48 25.17
C ALA A 44 -8.50 18.26 23.71
N LEU A 45 -9.81 18.33 23.43
CA LEU A 45 -10.34 18.27 22.06
C LEU A 45 -9.85 19.43 21.19
N ASN A 46 -9.75 20.64 21.75
CA ASN A 46 -9.22 21.79 21.00
C ASN A 46 -7.74 21.60 20.67
N TYR A 47 -6.92 21.16 21.64
CA TYR A 47 -5.52 20.83 21.37
C TYR A 47 -5.37 19.72 20.32
N TYR A 48 -6.21 18.69 20.39
CA TYR A 48 -6.22 17.62 19.40
C TYR A 48 -6.55 18.14 18.00
N ALA A 49 -7.58 18.97 17.86
CA ALA A 49 -7.97 19.57 16.58
C ALA A 49 -6.92 20.55 16.02
N LEU A 50 -6.09 21.13 16.88
CA LEU A 50 -4.94 21.97 16.52
C LEU A 50 -3.67 21.15 16.18
N GLY A 51 -3.70 19.83 16.30
CA GLY A 51 -2.54 18.95 16.07
C GLY A 51 -1.55 18.89 17.24
N GLU A 52 -1.86 19.52 18.38
CA GLU A 52 -1.04 19.49 19.59
C GLU A 52 -1.28 18.19 20.38
N PHE A 53 -0.87 17.06 19.80
CA PHE A 53 -1.19 15.72 20.33
C PHE A 53 -0.68 15.46 21.74
N ASP A 54 0.55 15.87 22.06
CA ASP A 54 1.13 15.62 23.40
C ASP A 54 0.39 16.42 24.48
N THR A 55 0.05 17.68 24.21
CA THR A 55 -0.77 18.52 25.09
C THR A 55 -2.17 17.92 25.25
N ALA A 56 -2.79 17.49 24.14
CA ALA A 56 -4.09 16.83 24.18
C ALA A 56 -4.09 15.58 25.06
N ILE A 57 -3.06 14.73 24.96
CA ILE A 57 -2.91 13.52 25.80
C ILE A 57 -2.86 13.90 27.29
N VAL A 58 -2.11 14.93 27.66
CA VAL A 58 -1.99 15.40 29.04
C VAL A 58 -3.36 15.84 29.57
N GLU A 59 -4.10 16.65 28.80
CA GLU A 59 -5.40 17.16 29.22
C GLU A 59 -6.49 16.07 29.24
N PHE A 60 -6.50 15.15 28.27
CA PHE A 60 -7.40 13.99 28.31
C PHE A 60 -7.16 13.12 29.55
N LYS A 61 -5.89 12.86 29.90
CA LYS A 61 -5.55 12.10 31.12
C LYS A 61 -6.02 12.83 32.38
N LYS A 62 -5.93 14.17 32.44
CA LYS A 62 -6.48 14.95 33.55
C LYS A 62 -8.01 14.83 33.63
N ALA A 63 -8.72 14.93 32.51
CA ALA A 63 -10.17 14.75 32.49
C ALA A 63 -10.59 13.35 32.98
N ILE A 64 -9.90 12.30 32.51
CA ILE A 64 -10.13 10.90 32.92
C ILE A 64 -9.83 10.70 34.42
N ALA A 65 -8.79 11.33 34.95
CA ALA A 65 -8.44 11.24 36.37
C ALA A 65 -9.53 11.85 37.28
N ILE A 66 -10.30 12.81 36.77
CA ILE A 66 -11.42 13.42 37.50
C ILE A 66 -12.71 12.63 37.32
N ASN A 67 -12.98 12.15 36.10
CA ASN A 67 -14.14 11.32 35.80
C ASN A 67 -13.75 10.14 34.89
N SER A 68 -13.51 8.99 35.49
CA SER A 68 -13.09 7.78 34.78
C SER A 68 -14.24 7.04 34.09
N GLN A 69 -15.49 7.36 34.44
CA GLN A 69 -16.68 6.61 34.02
C GLN A 69 -17.29 7.14 32.72
N GLN A 70 -16.68 8.16 32.10
CA GLN A 70 -17.16 8.74 30.85
C GLN A 70 -16.51 8.04 29.64
N PRO A 71 -17.25 7.22 28.85
CA PRO A 71 -16.67 6.45 27.75
C PRO A 71 -16.01 7.33 26.67
N SER A 72 -16.61 8.49 26.37
CA SER A 72 -16.11 9.43 25.36
C SER A 72 -14.74 10.01 25.70
N PHE A 73 -14.34 10.05 26.97
CA PHE A 73 -13.02 10.53 27.35
C PHE A 73 -11.93 9.53 26.96
N HIS A 74 -12.17 8.24 27.21
CA HIS A 74 -11.27 7.17 26.78
C HIS A 74 -11.25 7.04 25.26
N SER A 75 -12.42 7.08 24.61
CA SER A 75 -12.49 7.00 23.14
C SER A 75 -11.72 8.13 22.47
N ASN A 76 -11.86 9.37 22.94
CA ASN A 76 -11.16 10.51 22.33
C ASN A 76 -9.66 10.46 22.58
N LEU A 77 -9.20 9.99 23.75
CA LEU A 77 -7.78 9.73 23.98
C LEU A 77 -7.26 8.60 23.07
N GLY A 78 -8.06 7.55 22.85
CA GLY A 78 -7.77 6.50 21.87
C GLY A 78 -7.56 7.06 20.46
N ASN A 79 -8.38 8.03 20.04
CA ASN A 79 -8.22 8.69 18.74
C ASN A 79 -6.88 9.45 18.61
N VAL A 80 -6.45 10.15 19.67
CA VAL A 80 -5.13 10.83 19.64
C VAL A 80 -4.00 9.81 19.46
N TYR A 81 -4.07 8.68 20.16
CA TYR A 81 -3.07 7.62 19.99
C TYR A 81 -3.14 6.96 18.62
N LEU A 82 -4.35 6.80 18.06
CA LEU A 82 -4.55 6.26 16.72
C LEU A 82 -3.91 7.16 15.65
N ASP A 83 -4.10 8.47 15.74
CA ASP A 83 -3.51 9.45 14.81
C ASP A 83 -1.98 9.57 14.95
N GLN A 84 -1.45 9.25 16.14
CA GLN A 84 -0.01 9.07 16.36
C GLN A 84 0.50 7.67 15.94
N GLU A 85 -0.34 6.84 15.31
CA GLU A 85 -0.05 5.44 14.92
C GLU A 85 0.38 4.52 16.09
N LYS A 86 0.05 4.91 17.33
CA LYS A 86 0.29 4.13 18.55
C LYS A 86 -0.86 3.15 18.78
N PHE A 87 -0.96 2.16 17.90
CA PHE A 87 -2.11 1.25 17.81
C PHE A 87 -2.38 0.43 19.07
N ILE A 88 -1.34 0.07 19.84
CA ILE A 88 -1.50 -0.71 21.09
C ILE A 88 -2.15 0.16 22.16
N GLU A 89 -1.64 1.38 22.36
CA GLU A 89 -2.20 2.35 23.30
C GLU A 89 -3.61 2.75 22.91
N ALA A 90 -3.86 3.01 21.63
CA ALA A 90 -5.18 3.32 21.10
C ALA A 90 -6.17 2.19 21.40
N SER A 91 -5.81 0.94 21.08
CA SER A 91 -6.65 -0.25 21.35
C SER A 91 -7.07 -0.33 22.82
N ARG A 92 -6.13 -0.14 23.74
CA ARG A 92 -6.38 -0.20 25.19
C ARG A 92 -7.41 0.85 25.65
N TYR A 93 -7.40 2.06 25.07
CA TYR A 93 -8.38 3.09 25.44
C TYR A 93 -9.74 2.88 24.78
N PHE A 94 -9.79 2.34 23.55
CA PHE A 94 -11.06 1.93 22.95
C PHE A 94 -11.71 0.78 23.72
N GLU A 95 -10.93 -0.22 24.15
CA GLU A 95 -11.42 -1.30 25.02
C GLU A 95 -11.97 -0.76 26.35
N LYS A 96 -11.31 0.23 26.97
CA LYS A 96 -11.84 0.89 28.17
C LYS A 96 -13.16 1.60 27.90
N ALA A 97 -13.30 2.29 26.77
CA ALA A 97 -14.56 2.92 26.39
C ALA A 97 -15.68 1.87 26.23
N LEU A 98 -15.38 0.74 25.57
CA LEU A 98 -16.32 -0.37 25.37
C LEU A 98 -16.68 -1.13 26.65
N ASN A 99 -15.76 -1.20 27.63
CA ASN A 99 -16.06 -1.76 28.95
C ASN A 99 -17.03 -0.89 29.75
N LEU A 100 -17.04 0.43 29.51
CA LEU A 100 -17.97 1.37 30.14
C LEU A 100 -19.31 1.43 29.40
N ASP A 101 -19.28 1.38 28.07
CA ASP A 101 -20.46 1.31 27.21
C ASP A 101 -20.21 0.42 25.98
N PRO A 102 -20.71 -0.83 26.00
CA PRO A 102 -20.49 -1.79 24.91
C PRO A 102 -21.20 -1.46 23.59
N LEU A 103 -22.15 -0.51 23.59
CA LEU A 103 -23.02 -0.22 22.43
C LEU A 103 -22.47 0.91 21.55
N LEU A 104 -21.28 1.43 21.85
CA LEU A 104 -20.70 2.52 21.08
C LEU A 104 -20.13 2.03 19.73
N PRO A 105 -20.60 2.53 18.57
CA PRO A 105 -20.08 2.12 17.26
C PRO A 105 -18.66 2.64 17.00
N ALA A 106 -18.36 3.88 17.37
CA ALA A 106 -17.08 4.51 17.04
C ALA A 106 -15.85 3.82 17.69
N PRO A 107 -15.85 3.44 18.99
CA PRO A 107 -14.73 2.68 19.57
C PRO A 107 -14.57 1.28 18.96
N ASN A 108 -15.66 0.59 18.61
CA ASN A 108 -15.60 -0.69 17.89
C ASN A 108 -14.91 -0.52 16.52
N TYR A 109 -15.32 0.50 15.76
CA TYR A 109 -14.71 0.82 14.47
C TYR A 109 -13.23 1.18 14.58
N ASN A 110 -12.86 2.05 15.52
CA ASN A 110 -11.46 2.46 15.67
C ASN A 110 -10.56 1.34 16.23
N LEU A 111 -11.12 0.46 17.07
CA LEU A 111 -10.43 -0.75 17.50
C LEU A 111 -10.19 -1.71 16.32
N SER A 112 -11.18 -1.85 15.42
CA SER A 112 -10.99 -2.58 14.16
C SER A 112 -9.83 -2.01 13.34
N ILE A 113 -9.72 -0.69 13.19
CA ILE A 113 -8.60 -0.06 12.48
C ILE A 113 -7.27 -0.41 13.16
N CYS A 114 -7.18 -0.32 14.49
CA CYS A 114 -5.96 -0.63 15.22
C CYS A 114 -5.52 -2.10 15.00
N LEU A 115 -6.47 -3.03 15.05
CA LEU A 115 -6.22 -4.46 14.86
C LEU A 115 -5.85 -4.77 13.41
N HIS A 116 -6.54 -4.14 12.45
CA HIS A 116 -6.24 -4.25 11.02
C HIS A 116 -4.81 -3.79 10.71
N ARG A 117 -4.39 -2.63 11.24
CA ARG A 117 -3.01 -2.12 11.10
C ARG A 117 -1.95 -3.03 11.73
N ARG A 118 -2.35 -3.83 12.73
CA ARG A 118 -1.52 -4.85 13.37
C ARG A 118 -1.63 -6.23 12.72
N ARG A 119 -2.33 -6.34 11.58
CA ARG A 119 -2.59 -7.58 10.82
C ARG A 119 -3.40 -8.64 11.59
N ASP A 120 -4.08 -8.27 12.66
CA ASP A 120 -5.08 -9.15 13.32
C ASP A 120 -6.43 -8.98 12.61
N TYR A 121 -6.52 -9.57 11.42
CA TYR A 121 -7.65 -9.37 10.51
C TYR A 121 -8.95 -10.00 11.02
N LEU A 122 -8.85 -11.11 11.76
CA LEU A 122 -10.01 -11.80 12.34
C LEU A 122 -10.66 -10.96 13.44
N SER A 123 -9.86 -10.41 14.36
CA SER A 123 -10.38 -9.54 15.41
C SER A 123 -10.87 -8.22 14.82
N ALA A 124 -10.15 -7.65 13.83
CA ALA A 124 -10.59 -6.45 13.13
C ALA A 124 -11.99 -6.63 12.50
N GLU A 125 -12.19 -7.73 11.73
CA GLU A 125 -13.48 -8.06 11.14
C GLU A 125 -14.60 -8.12 12.18
N SER A 126 -14.36 -8.79 13.31
CA SER A 126 -15.32 -8.93 14.40
C SER A 126 -15.74 -7.58 14.98
N TYR A 127 -14.78 -6.70 15.28
CA TYR A 127 -15.07 -5.36 15.82
C TYR A 127 -15.72 -4.45 14.78
N CYS A 128 -15.34 -4.53 13.51
CA CYS A 128 -16.00 -3.78 12.44
C CYS A 128 -17.47 -4.19 12.29
N LYS A 129 -17.77 -5.50 12.30
CA LYS A 129 -19.14 -6.02 12.29
C LYS A 129 -19.96 -5.55 13.49
N LYS A 130 -19.36 -5.44 14.68
CA LYS A 130 -20.04 -4.86 15.86
C LYS A 130 -20.38 -3.39 15.63
N ALA A 131 -19.49 -2.60 15.03
CA ALA A 131 -19.79 -1.19 14.71
C ALA A 131 -20.98 -1.08 13.74
N ILE A 132 -21.02 -1.91 12.69
CA ILE A 132 -22.14 -1.99 11.74
C ILE A 132 -23.45 -2.40 12.43
N LEU A 133 -23.40 -3.36 13.36
CA LEU A 133 -24.58 -3.78 14.11
C LEU A 133 -25.18 -2.64 14.94
N GLN A 134 -24.35 -1.75 15.49
CA GLN A 134 -24.80 -0.61 16.30
C GLN A 134 -25.24 0.60 15.47
N ASP A 135 -24.58 0.84 14.32
CA ASP A 135 -24.97 1.86 13.36
C ASP A 135 -24.75 1.36 11.93
N ALA A 136 -25.80 0.80 11.36
CA ALA A 136 -25.79 0.27 10.00
C ALA A 136 -25.87 1.36 8.91
N THR A 137 -25.98 2.64 9.29
CA THR A 137 -26.12 3.77 8.35
C THR A 137 -24.80 4.47 8.03
N ASN A 138 -23.70 4.06 8.67
CA ASN A 138 -22.40 4.63 8.41
C ASN A 138 -21.64 3.81 7.36
N SER A 139 -21.50 4.37 6.16
CA SER A 139 -20.81 3.72 5.03
C SER A 139 -19.32 3.50 5.28
N ASP A 140 -18.66 4.28 6.17
CA ASP A 140 -17.23 4.12 6.48
C ASP A 140 -16.95 2.73 7.08
N TYR A 141 -17.92 2.18 7.82
CA TYR A 141 -17.78 0.86 8.43
C TYR A 141 -17.79 -0.25 7.39
N TYR A 142 -18.66 -0.15 6.39
CA TYR A 142 -18.69 -1.09 5.27
C TYR A 142 -17.46 -0.95 4.38
N LEU A 143 -17.02 0.27 4.09
CA LEU A 143 -15.78 0.50 3.35
C LEU A 143 -14.60 -0.19 4.06
N HIS A 144 -14.43 0.03 5.36
CA HIS A 144 -13.35 -0.60 6.12
C HIS A 144 -13.47 -2.12 6.19
N LEU A 145 -14.67 -2.67 6.41
CA LEU A 145 -14.90 -4.12 6.37
C LEU A 145 -14.55 -4.72 5.00
N GLY A 146 -14.90 -4.02 3.92
CA GLY A 146 -14.51 -4.40 2.56
C GLY A 146 -12.99 -4.42 2.38
N VAL A 147 -12.26 -3.44 2.94
CA VAL A 147 -10.79 -3.43 2.93
C VAL A 147 -10.21 -4.61 3.72
N ILE A 148 -10.77 -4.94 4.89
CA ILE A 148 -10.35 -6.11 5.66
C ILE A 148 -10.54 -7.40 4.85
N TYR A 149 -11.70 -7.58 4.22
CA TYR A 149 -11.93 -8.72 3.33
C TYR A 149 -10.99 -8.73 2.14
N PHE A 150 -10.74 -7.57 1.55
CA PHE A 150 -9.83 -7.42 0.42
C PHE A 150 -8.42 -7.86 0.81
N ASP A 151 -7.87 -7.37 1.92
CA ASP A 151 -6.51 -7.73 2.38
C ASP A 151 -6.34 -9.22 2.67
N ARG A 152 -7.40 -9.89 3.12
CA ARG A 152 -7.45 -11.34 3.34
C ARG A 152 -7.69 -12.17 2.07
N GLY A 153 -7.73 -11.53 0.89
CA GLY A 153 -8.00 -12.22 -0.38
C GLY A 153 -9.45 -12.68 -0.56
N GLN A 154 -10.38 -12.29 0.32
CA GLN A 154 -11.79 -12.67 0.25
C GLN A 154 -12.55 -11.74 -0.72
N PHE A 155 -12.18 -11.80 -2.00
CA PHE A 155 -12.60 -10.81 -3.00
C PHE A 155 -14.12 -10.71 -3.20
N ASP A 156 -14.85 -11.83 -3.15
CA ASP A 156 -16.32 -11.80 -3.27
C ASP A 156 -17.00 -11.09 -2.10
N HIS A 157 -16.49 -11.29 -0.88
CA HIS A 157 -17.00 -10.59 0.30
C HIS A 157 -16.64 -9.10 0.25
N ALA A 158 -15.41 -8.78 -0.16
CA ALA A 158 -14.96 -7.41 -0.34
C ALA A 158 -15.81 -6.64 -1.35
N ALA A 159 -16.03 -7.20 -2.55
CA ALA A 159 -16.84 -6.57 -3.59
C ALA A 159 -18.27 -6.29 -3.13
N LYS A 160 -18.94 -7.27 -2.50
CA LYS A 160 -20.30 -7.10 -1.95
C LYS A 160 -20.35 -6.00 -0.88
N THR A 161 -19.33 -5.95 -0.01
CA THR A 161 -19.28 -4.98 1.09
C THR A 161 -18.99 -3.57 0.57
N PHE A 162 -18.10 -3.42 -0.41
CA PHE A 162 -17.87 -2.15 -1.09
C PHE A 162 -19.13 -1.63 -1.80
N LEU A 163 -19.85 -2.49 -2.52
CA LEU A 163 -21.13 -2.11 -3.14
C LEU A 163 -22.16 -1.68 -2.09
N THR A 164 -22.18 -2.31 -0.93
CA THR A 164 -23.03 -1.90 0.20
C THR A 164 -22.62 -0.50 0.71
N ALA A 165 -21.33 -0.20 0.79
CA ALA A 165 -20.83 1.11 1.19
C ALA A 165 -21.29 2.24 0.24
N LEU A 166 -21.45 1.96 -1.06
CA LEU A 166 -22.02 2.91 -2.03
C LEU A 166 -23.52 3.16 -1.82
N GLN A 167 -24.26 2.12 -1.41
CA GLN A 167 -25.72 2.18 -1.21
C GLN A 167 -26.11 2.84 0.11
N VAL A 168 -25.27 2.74 1.13
CA VAL A 168 -25.54 3.32 2.46
C VAL A 168 -25.30 4.83 2.43
N GLU A 169 -26.37 5.61 2.49
CA GLU A 169 -26.28 7.06 2.64
C GLU A 169 -25.74 7.44 4.03
N ASN A 170 -24.57 8.09 4.05
CA ASN A 170 -24.06 8.67 5.29
C ASN A 170 -24.85 9.94 5.62
N LYS A 171 -25.75 9.83 6.62
CA LYS A 171 -26.57 10.94 7.14
C LYS A 171 -25.78 12.19 7.57
N TYR A 172 -24.48 12.05 7.80
CA TYR A 172 -23.61 13.11 8.36
C TYR A 172 -22.49 13.58 7.40
N LYS A 173 -22.23 12.87 6.29
CA LYS A 173 -21.23 13.25 5.28
C LYS A 173 -21.63 12.74 3.89
N SER A 174 -22.43 13.52 3.17
CA SER A 174 -22.64 13.28 1.73
C SER A 174 -21.31 13.50 0.98
N GLY A 175 -20.69 12.43 0.49
CA GLY A 175 -19.69 12.50 -0.60
C GLY A 175 -18.26 12.02 -0.34
N ARG A 176 -17.77 11.83 0.89
CA ARG A 176 -16.38 11.33 1.08
C ARG A 176 -16.25 9.82 0.90
N THR A 177 -17.16 9.05 1.50
CA THR A 177 -17.05 7.58 1.53
C THR A 177 -17.33 6.93 0.18
N GLN A 178 -18.28 7.45 -0.61
CA GLN A 178 -18.63 6.89 -1.93
C GLN A 178 -17.45 6.92 -2.92
N VAL A 179 -16.55 7.87 -2.72
CA VAL A 179 -15.49 8.20 -3.66
C VAL A 179 -14.25 7.33 -3.45
N ASP A 180 -13.93 6.99 -2.20
CA ASP A 180 -12.87 6.02 -1.87
C ASP A 180 -13.23 4.59 -2.32
N VAL A 181 -14.53 4.26 -2.39
CA VAL A 181 -14.99 2.94 -2.81
C VAL A 181 -14.60 2.63 -4.26
N TYR A 182 -14.63 3.59 -5.18
CA TYR A 182 -14.25 3.36 -6.59
C TYR A 182 -12.80 2.89 -6.70
N TRP A 183 -11.89 3.50 -5.94
CA TRP A 183 -10.51 3.05 -5.90
C TRP A 183 -10.37 1.64 -5.31
N GLN A 184 -11.12 1.32 -4.27
CA GLN A 184 -11.08 -0.01 -3.67
C GLN A 184 -11.62 -1.10 -4.60
N LEU A 185 -12.73 -0.83 -5.30
CA LEU A 185 -13.28 -1.73 -6.31
C LEU A 185 -12.33 -1.88 -7.51
N PHE A 186 -11.73 -0.77 -7.98
CA PHE A 186 -10.71 -0.78 -9.02
C PHE A 186 -9.52 -1.67 -8.62
N SER A 187 -8.97 -1.47 -7.42
CA SER A 187 -7.84 -2.24 -6.88
C SER A 187 -8.18 -3.71 -6.68
N LEU A 188 -9.43 -4.00 -6.29
CA LEU A 188 -9.93 -5.36 -6.15
C LEU A 188 -9.96 -6.06 -7.51
N HIS A 189 -10.50 -5.41 -8.54
CA HIS A 189 -10.54 -5.99 -9.89
C HIS A 189 -9.15 -6.14 -10.51
N LEU A 190 -8.23 -5.20 -10.25
CA LEU A 190 -6.82 -5.37 -10.58
C LEU A 190 -6.21 -6.63 -9.94
N SER A 191 -6.48 -6.86 -8.65
CA SER A 191 -5.97 -8.04 -7.91
C SER A 191 -6.62 -9.35 -8.36
N GLN A 192 -7.80 -9.28 -8.99
CA GLN A 192 -8.48 -10.40 -9.63
C GLN A 192 -8.06 -10.58 -11.10
N HIS A 193 -7.23 -9.68 -11.65
CA HIS A 193 -6.86 -9.62 -13.07
C HIS A 193 -8.07 -9.45 -14.00
N ARG A 194 -9.13 -8.83 -13.48
CA ARG A 194 -10.35 -8.44 -14.21
C ARG A 194 -10.21 -7.01 -14.70
N TYR A 195 -9.30 -6.81 -15.66
CA TYR A 195 -8.89 -5.46 -16.09
C TYR A 195 -10.03 -4.65 -16.73
N GLN A 196 -10.92 -5.29 -17.49
CA GLN A 196 -12.07 -4.61 -18.09
C GLN A 196 -13.01 -4.05 -17.00
N ASP A 197 -13.32 -4.84 -15.97
CA ASP A 197 -14.16 -4.39 -14.87
C ASP A 197 -13.47 -3.30 -14.04
N ALA A 198 -12.13 -3.37 -13.90
CA ALA A 198 -11.37 -2.29 -13.29
C ALA A 198 -11.52 -0.98 -14.09
N LEU A 199 -11.35 -1.01 -15.42
CA LEU A 199 -11.56 0.16 -16.28
C LEU A 199 -12.99 0.71 -16.17
N GLU A 200 -14.01 -0.15 -16.17
CA GLU A 200 -15.41 0.26 -16.02
C GLU A 200 -15.68 0.94 -14.67
N VAL A 201 -15.16 0.39 -13.57
CA VAL A 201 -15.26 1.02 -12.24
C VAL A 201 -14.53 2.36 -12.20
N ALA A 202 -13.36 2.46 -12.84
CA ALA A 202 -12.64 3.72 -12.93
C ALA A 202 -13.45 4.78 -13.69
N ASP A 203 -14.05 4.41 -14.81
CA ASP A 203 -14.88 5.31 -15.62
C ASP A 203 -16.14 5.76 -14.87
N LEU A 204 -16.81 4.86 -14.14
CA LEU A 204 -17.93 5.21 -13.25
C LEU A 204 -17.49 6.20 -12.17
N GLY A 205 -16.33 5.96 -11.55
CA GLY A 205 -15.76 6.86 -10.54
C GLY A 205 -15.50 8.25 -11.13
N ILE A 206 -14.85 8.32 -12.30
CA ILE A 206 -14.54 9.58 -12.99
C ILE A 206 -15.83 10.33 -13.38
N GLN A 207 -16.83 9.62 -13.90
CA GLN A 207 -18.12 10.19 -14.31
C GLN A 207 -18.97 10.70 -13.14
N SER A 208 -18.73 10.23 -11.92
CA SER A 208 -19.44 10.70 -10.73
C SER A 208 -19.23 12.20 -10.45
N GLN A 209 -18.13 12.78 -10.94
CA GLN A 209 -17.69 14.16 -10.68
C GLN A 209 -17.58 14.52 -9.18
N GLN A 210 -17.42 13.51 -8.32
CA GLN A 210 -17.28 13.67 -6.87
C GLN A 210 -15.88 13.35 -6.36
N LEU A 211 -14.97 12.92 -7.24
CA LEU A 211 -13.59 12.60 -6.89
C LEU A 211 -12.80 13.87 -6.54
N SER A 212 -11.97 13.78 -5.48
CA SER A 212 -10.87 14.75 -5.32
C SER A 212 -9.85 14.59 -6.43
N GLU A 213 -9.03 15.63 -6.66
CA GLU A 213 -7.93 15.60 -7.64
C GLU A 213 -7.00 14.40 -7.44
N GLN A 214 -6.69 14.06 -6.18
CA GLN A 214 -5.83 12.90 -5.87
C GLN A 214 -6.47 11.57 -6.25
N GLN A 215 -7.77 11.40 -5.99
CA GLN A 215 -8.50 10.17 -6.31
C GLN A 215 -8.69 10.02 -7.82
N LEU A 216 -9.02 11.12 -8.49
CA LEU A 216 -9.09 11.18 -9.95
C LEU A 216 -7.73 10.82 -10.57
N CYS A 217 -6.65 11.41 -10.08
CA CYS A 217 -5.30 11.11 -10.52
C CYS A 217 -4.93 9.63 -10.29
N ALA A 218 -5.25 9.06 -9.12
CA ALA A 218 -5.00 7.65 -8.84
C ALA A 218 -5.70 6.72 -9.83
N LEU A 219 -6.99 6.94 -10.13
CA LEU A 219 -7.71 6.16 -11.12
C LEU A 219 -7.13 6.33 -12.53
N LEU A 220 -6.74 7.54 -12.93
CA LEU A 220 -6.11 7.78 -14.22
C LEU A 220 -4.79 7.01 -14.35
N ILE A 221 -3.92 7.05 -13.33
CA ILE A 221 -2.68 6.27 -13.34
C ILE A 221 -2.96 4.76 -13.33
N GLY A 222 -4.00 4.32 -12.60
CA GLY A 222 -4.48 2.94 -12.67
C GLY A 222 -4.85 2.53 -14.11
N LYS A 223 -5.56 3.39 -14.85
CA LYS A 223 -5.88 3.16 -16.27
C LYS A 223 -4.62 3.12 -17.14
N VAL A 224 -3.63 3.97 -16.87
CA VAL A 224 -2.32 3.95 -17.59
C VAL A 224 -1.66 2.59 -17.48
N ILE A 225 -1.64 1.98 -16.29
CA ILE A 225 -1.08 0.64 -16.08
C ILE A 225 -1.80 -0.39 -16.95
N ILE A 226 -3.13 -0.39 -16.94
CA ILE A 226 -3.93 -1.33 -17.73
C ILE A 226 -3.71 -1.10 -19.23
N TYR A 227 -3.79 0.14 -19.71
CA TYR A 227 -3.59 0.44 -21.13
C TYR A 227 -2.20 0.03 -21.62
N PHE A 228 -1.17 0.26 -20.82
CA PHE A 228 0.16 -0.22 -21.16
C PHE A 228 0.25 -1.75 -21.20
N LEU A 229 -0.33 -2.46 -20.22
CA LEU A 229 -0.33 -3.94 -20.18
C LEU A 229 -0.98 -4.59 -21.42
N PHE A 230 -1.85 -3.87 -22.12
CA PHE A 230 -2.56 -4.36 -23.31
C PHE A 230 -2.15 -3.63 -24.60
N ASP A 231 -0.98 -2.99 -24.62
CA ASP A 231 -0.41 -2.29 -25.78
C ASP A 231 -1.27 -1.12 -26.33
N HIS A 232 -2.16 -0.55 -25.50
CA HIS A 232 -2.98 0.63 -25.81
C HIS A 232 -2.21 1.93 -25.52
N LEU A 233 -1.11 2.13 -26.26
CA LEU A 233 -0.14 3.20 -25.95
C LEU A 233 -0.73 4.62 -26.10
N GLU A 234 -1.65 4.84 -27.04
CA GLU A 234 -2.27 6.16 -27.23
C GLU A 234 -3.22 6.50 -26.08
N GLU A 235 -4.02 5.55 -25.62
CA GLU A 235 -4.89 5.68 -24.46
C GLU A 235 -4.07 5.87 -23.18
N ALA A 236 -2.95 5.16 -23.03
CA ALA A 236 -2.01 5.34 -21.94
C ALA A 236 -1.43 6.78 -21.92
N LYS A 237 -0.99 7.30 -23.08
CA LYS A 237 -0.50 8.70 -23.19
C LYS A 237 -1.56 9.72 -22.81
N GLN A 238 -2.79 9.55 -23.31
CA GLN A 238 -3.89 10.46 -22.99
C GLN A 238 -4.18 10.46 -21.48
N ALA A 239 -4.21 9.28 -20.85
CA ALA A 239 -4.43 9.17 -19.41
C ALA A 239 -3.28 9.79 -18.59
N ILE A 240 -2.01 9.64 -19.02
CA ILE A 240 -0.85 10.34 -18.45
C ILE A 240 -1.06 11.85 -18.50
N GLN A 241 -1.33 12.40 -19.69
CA GLN A 241 -1.53 13.85 -19.88
C GLN A 241 -2.66 14.39 -19.00
N LEU A 242 -3.79 13.66 -18.93
CA LEU A 242 -4.91 14.03 -18.06
C LEU A 242 -4.51 14.01 -16.59
N SER A 243 -3.73 13.02 -16.14
CA SER A 243 -3.29 12.94 -14.74
C SER A 243 -2.37 14.10 -14.34
N GLU A 244 -1.50 14.55 -15.25
CA GLU A 244 -0.62 15.71 -15.03
C GLU A 244 -1.39 17.05 -15.01
N VAL A 245 -2.50 17.14 -15.74
CA VAL A 245 -3.41 18.30 -15.69
C VAL A 245 -4.18 18.32 -14.36
N VAL A 246 -4.63 17.16 -13.88
CA VAL A 246 -5.47 17.03 -12.68
C VAL A 246 -4.66 17.28 -11.41
N TYR A 247 -3.41 16.82 -11.34
CA TYR A 247 -2.64 16.89 -10.10
C TYR A 247 -1.20 17.31 -10.33
N GLN A 248 -0.85 18.46 -9.76
CA GLN A 248 0.54 18.90 -9.67
C GLN A 248 1.16 18.16 -8.48
N PHE A 249 2.08 17.23 -8.74
CA PHE A 249 2.68 16.28 -7.78
C PHE A 249 3.55 16.92 -6.67
N GLN A 250 3.16 18.07 -6.14
CA GLN A 250 3.79 18.80 -5.05
C GLN A 250 3.19 18.33 -3.73
N ASN A 251 3.88 17.43 -3.03
CA ASN A 251 3.47 16.78 -1.77
C ASN A 251 2.33 15.74 -1.90
N PRO A 252 2.54 14.64 -2.65
CA PRO A 252 1.56 13.57 -2.72
C PRO A 252 1.34 12.91 -1.35
N THR A 253 0.11 12.46 -1.09
CA THR A 253 -0.14 11.52 0.01
C THR A 253 0.70 10.26 -0.17
N THR A 254 1.00 9.52 0.91
CA THR A 254 1.74 8.24 0.82
C THR A 254 1.11 7.28 -0.19
N PHE A 255 -0.22 7.27 -0.25
CA PHE A 255 -0.98 6.50 -1.21
C PHE A 255 -0.67 6.91 -2.66
N LEU A 256 -0.75 8.19 -2.98
CA LEU A 256 -0.48 8.68 -4.33
C LEU A 256 1.01 8.55 -4.70
N LYS A 257 1.93 8.72 -3.74
CA LYS A 257 3.38 8.50 -3.92
C LYS A 257 3.64 7.12 -4.53
N ASN A 258 3.02 6.07 -4.00
CA ASN A 258 3.25 4.71 -4.47
C ASN A 258 2.72 4.47 -5.90
N ILE A 259 1.67 5.17 -6.30
CA ILE A 259 1.06 5.03 -7.63
C ILE A 259 1.82 5.86 -8.67
N THR A 260 2.34 7.03 -8.29
CA THR A 260 3.09 7.92 -9.20
C THR A 260 4.37 7.31 -9.76
N VAL A 261 4.91 6.30 -9.09
CA VAL A 261 6.06 5.53 -9.58
C VAL A 261 5.75 4.90 -10.95
N PHE A 262 4.54 4.34 -11.11
CA PHE A 262 4.07 3.76 -12.38
C PHE A 262 3.87 4.82 -13.46
N HIS A 263 3.36 6.00 -13.08
CA HIS A 263 3.16 7.10 -14.02
C HIS A 263 4.49 7.52 -14.68
N THR A 264 5.50 7.83 -13.86
CA THR A 264 6.83 8.23 -14.36
C THR A 264 7.44 7.15 -15.22
N TYR A 265 7.35 5.90 -14.77
CA TYR A 265 7.96 4.78 -15.45
C TYR A 265 7.33 4.48 -16.81
N ILE A 266 6.01 4.35 -16.87
CA ILE A 266 5.30 4.08 -18.12
C ILE A 266 5.48 5.23 -19.10
N LYS A 267 5.51 6.48 -18.63
CA LYS A 267 5.85 7.65 -19.45
C LYS A 267 7.23 7.52 -20.10
N ASN A 268 8.24 7.11 -19.33
CA ASN A 268 9.59 6.89 -19.84
C ASN A 268 9.63 5.73 -20.86
N LEU A 269 8.93 4.63 -20.59
CA LEU A 269 8.83 3.50 -21.52
C LEU A 269 8.17 3.88 -22.85
N ILE A 270 7.09 4.67 -22.81
CA ILE A 270 6.43 5.17 -24.03
C ILE A 270 7.40 6.04 -24.84
N ALA A 271 8.11 6.97 -24.19
CA ALA A 271 9.08 7.82 -24.87
C ALA A 271 10.22 7.03 -25.53
N ILE A 272 10.69 5.96 -24.87
CA ILE A 272 11.67 5.03 -25.40
C ILE A 272 11.13 4.27 -26.62
N TYR A 273 9.89 3.80 -26.55
CA TYR A 273 9.25 3.10 -27.67
C TYR A 273 9.13 4.02 -28.90
N GLU A 274 8.74 5.28 -28.70
CA GLU A 274 8.60 6.27 -29.76
C GLU A 274 9.93 6.73 -30.37
N SER A 275 11.01 6.76 -29.58
CA SER A 275 12.33 7.12 -30.09
C SER A 275 12.95 6.02 -30.96
N GLY A 276 12.44 4.79 -30.86
CA GLY A 276 13.02 3.60 -31.50
C GLY A 276 14.31 3.12 -30.83
N GLU A 277 14.70 3.74 -29.72
CA GLU A 277 15.76 3.27 -28.84
C GLU A 277 15.31 1.92 -28.27
N TYR A 278 16.09 0.86 -28.52
CA TYR A 278 15.74 -0.54 -28.20
C TYR A 278 14.68 -1.20 -29.08
N LYS A 279 14.43 -0.73 -30.31
CA LYS A 279 13.61 -1.48 -31.28
C LYS A 279 14.04 -2.95 -31.43
N ASP A 280 15.35 -3.20 -31.29
CA ASP A 280 15.92 -4.54 -31.40
C ASP A 280 15.48 -5.50 -30.28
N CYS A 281 15.00 -4.95 -29.16
CA CYS A 281 14.40 -5.74 -28.08
C CYS A 281 13.00 -6.24 -28.43
N TYR A 282 12.38 -5.80 -29.52
CA TYR A 282 11.01 -6.17 -29.90
C TYR A 282 10.95 -6.95 -31.22
N ASN A 283 12.08 -7.51 -31.66
CA ASN A 283 12.25 -8.15 -32.95
C ASN A 283 12.06 -9.68 -32.87
N LEU A 284 10.81 -10.14 -32.77
CA LEU A 284 10.45 -11.54 -33.02
C LEU A 284 9.26 -11.65 -33.99
N GLY A 285 9.25 -12.73 -34.75
CA GLY A 285 8.12 -13.09 -35.61
C GLY A 285 7.00 -13.75 -34.81
N ASN A 286 5.81 -13.90 -35.42
CA ASN A 286 4.60 -14.42 -34.78
C ASN A 286 4.68 -15.86 -34.21
N ASP A 287 5.79 -16.57 -34.38
CA ASP A 287 5.96 -17.97 -34.00
C ASP A 287 6.68 -18.16 -32.64
N ALA A 288 7.03 -17.08 -31.92
CA ALA A 288 7.71 -17.15 -30.64
C ALA A 288 6.81 -17.71 -29.52
N GLU A 289 7.40 -18.49 -28.60
CA GLU A 289 6.68 -18.98 -27.42
C GLU A 289 6.44 -17.84 -26.42
N LYS A 290 5.39 -17.95 -25.60
CA LYS A 290 5.13 -16.95 -24.56
C LYS A 290 5.89 -17.26 -23.29
N MET A 291 6.64 -16.29 -22.78
CA MET A 291 7.13 -16.29 -21.40
C MET A 291 6.34 -15.25 -20.60
N TYR A 292 5.72 -15.69 -19.50
CA TYR A 292 4.90 -14.81 -18.68
C TYR A 292 5.77 -14.07 -17.67
N PHE A 293 5.65 -12.76 -17.61
CA PHE A 293 6.50 -11.93 -16.74
C PHE A 293 5.64 -11.22 -15.70
N ILE A 294 5.54 -11.80 -14.51
CA ILE A 294 4.74 -11.24 -13.41
C ILE A 294 5.61 -10.25 -12.65
N SER A 295 5.25 -8.98 -12.71
CA SER A 295 6.06 -7.90 -12.16
C SER A 295 5.22 -6.85 -11.45
N GLU A 296 5.94 -6.05 -10.66
CA GLU A 296 5.46 -4.79 -10.14
C GLU A 296 6.48 -3.69 -10.48
N SER A 297 6.08 -2.44 -10.28
CA SER A 297 6.93 -1.24 -10.23
C SER A 297 8.21 -1.29 -11.09
N HIS A 298 9.37 -1.67 -10.54
CA HIS A 298 10.68 -1.54 -11.19
C HIS A 298 11.16 -2.79 -11.94
N GLY A 299 10.53 -3.94 -11.68
CA GLY A 299 10.79 -5.17 -12.41
C GLY A 299 10.03 -5.27 -13.73
N PHE A 300 9.21 -4.28 -14.08
CA PHE A 300 8.29 -4.40 -15.21
C PHE A 300 9.00 -4.62 -16.55
N ALA A 301 8.57 -5.63 -17.28
CA ALA A 301 9.04 -5.88 -18.63
C ALA A 301 7.98 -5.38 -19.62
N PRO A 302 8.34 -4.66 -20.70
CA PRO A 302 7.38 -4.37 -21.76
C PRO A 302 6.94 -5.65 -22.48
N ASN A 303 5.67 -5.71 -22.90
CA ASN A 303 5.20 -6.76 -23.79
C ASN A 303 6.05 -6.80 -25.07
N ARG A 304 6.08 -7.97 -25.71
CA ARG A 304 6.80 -8.20 -26.96
C ARG A 304 8.32 -8.13 -26.86
N THR A 305 8.85 -7.97 -25.65
CA THR A 305 10.29 -8.06 -25.42
C THR A 305 10.76 -9.45 -25.83
N SER A 306 11.72 -9.47 -26.73
CA SER A 306 12.29 -10.65 -27.35
C SER A 306 13.43 -11.19 -26.51
N ILE A 307 13.35 -12.46 -26.13
CA ILE A 307 14.38 -13.11 -25.32
C ILE A 307 14.67 -14.51 -25.89
N LYS A 308 15.87 -15.01 -25.58
CA LYS A 308 16.23 -16.39 -25.86
C LYS A 308 16.45 -17.14 -24.55
N TYR A 309 15.82 -18.30 -24.39
CA TYR A 309 15.98 -19.11 -23.19
C TYR A 309 16.03 -20.60 -23.56
N LYS A 310 17.11 -21.29 -23.16
CA LYS A 310 17.32 -22.73 -23.49
C LYS A 310 17.14 -23.04 -24.98
N GLU A 311 17.75 -22.21 -25.83
CA GLU A 311 17.72 -22.28 -27.31
C GLU A 311 16.37 -22.00 -27.99
N LEU A 312 15.33 -21.67 -27.22
CA LEU A 312 14.03 -21.26 -27.76
C LEU A 312 13.88 -19.75 -27.68
N ASP A 313 13.23 -19.19 -28.69
CA ASP A 313 12.86 -17.78 -28.73
C ASP A 313 11.52 -17.60 -28.02
N TYR A 314 11.48 -16.65 -27.08
CA TYR A 314 10.28 -16.27 -26.37
C TYR A 314 9.97 -14.80 -26.56
N GLU A 315 8.68 -14.52 -26.59
CA GLU A 315 8.10 -13.21 -26.44
C GLU A 315 7.59 -13.04 -25.00
N ILE A 316 7.97 -11.93 -24.35
CA ILE A 316 7.45 -11.57 -23.04
C ILE A 316 5.97 -11.18 -23.15
N ASN A 317 5.17 -11.85 -22.34
CA ASN A 317 3.79 -11.48 -22.05
C ASN A 317 3.69 -11.00 -20.59
N SER A 318 3.51 -9.70 -20.39
CA SER A 318 3.58 -9.08 -19.08
C SER A 318 2.29 -9.26 -18.30
N LEU A 319 2.45 -9.61 -17.04
CA LEU A 319 1.39 -9.76 -16.06
C LEU A 319 1.72 -8.89 -14.85
N PHE A 320 0.70 -8.51 -14.09
CA PHE A 320 0.84 -7.48 -13.07
C PHE A 320 0.26 -7.90 -11.72
N ILE A 321 1.02 -7.64 -10.66
CA ILE A 321 0.52 -7.66 -9.27
C ILE A 321 1.03 -6.39 -8.58
N MET A 322 0.11 -5.57 -8.06
CA MET A 322 0.47 -4.30 -7.43
C MET A 322 0.88 -4.47 -5.96
N GLY A 323 2.11 -4.12 -5.59
CA GLY A 323 2.54 -4.00 -4.18
C GLY A 323 2.96 -5.32 -3.52
N ALA A 324 3.28 -6.33 -4.31
CA ALA A 324 3.60 -7.67 -3.84
C ALA A 324 5.05 -7.79 -3.35
N LYS A 325 5.22 -7.82 -2.03
CA LYS A 325 6.51 -8.03 -1.36
C LYS A 325 6.72 -9.47 -0.88
N VAL A 326 7.97 -9.83 -0.60
CA VAL A 326 8.38 -11.15 -0.07
C VAL A 326 7.59 -11.51 1.18
N ILE A 327 7.44 -10.56 2.10
CA ILE A 327 6.75 -10.76 3.38
C ILE A 327 5.31 -11.27 3.22
N HIS A 328 4.63 -10.94 2.10
CA HIS A 328 3.27 -11.42 1.85
C HIS A 328 3.22 -12.91 1.50
N PHE A 329 4.31 -13.47 0.95
CA PHE A 329 4.39 -14.87 0.58
C PHE A 329 5.00 -15.74 1.69
N VAL A 330 5.61 -15.11 2.70
CA VAL A 330 6.08 -15.75 3.93
C VAL A 330 4.98 -15.80 5.02
N ALA A 331 3.92 -15.00 4.88
CA ALA A 331 2.79 -14.99 5.81
C ALA A 331 2.05 -16.34 5.83
N GLU A 332 1.74 -16.82 7.03
CA GLU A 332 0.99 -18.08 7.25
C GLU A 332 -0.48 -17.95 6.88
N GLU A 333 -1.09 -16.80 7.16
CA GLU A 333 -2.47 -16.52 6.77
C GLU A 333 -2.57 -16.10 5.31
N GLU A 334 -3.56 -16.66 4.62
CA GLU A 334 -3.87 -16.31 3.24
C GLU A 334 -4.19 -14.81 3.12
N ASN A 335 -3.57 -14.16 2.14
CA ASN A 335 -3.76 -12.75 1.85
C ASN A 335 -3.97 -12.49 0.35
N LYS A 336 -4.37 -11.25 0.02
CA LYS A 336 -4.69 -10.85 -1.36
C LYS A 336 -3.60 -11.12 -2.39
N TYR A 337 -2.33 -11.02 -2.00
CA TYR A 337 -1.21 -11.17 -2.93
C TYR A 337 -1.01 -12.63 -3.32
N GLN A 338 -1.13 -13.53 -2.35
CA GLN A 338 -1.10 -14.97 -2.61
C GLN A 338 -2.28 -15.40 -3.49
N VAL A 339 -3.50 -14.93 -3.18
CA VAL A 339 -4.70 -15.23 -3.98
C VAL A 339 -4.58 -14.66 -5.41
N SER A 340 -4.07 -13.43 -5.55
CA SER A 340 -3.84 -12.79 -6.85
C SER A 340 -2.83 -13.56 -7.69
N LEU A 341 -1.67 -13.93 -7.12
CA LEU A 341 -0.67 -14.73 -7.84
C LEU A 341 -1.26 -16.07 -8.32
N VAL A 342 -1.95 -16.78 -7.43
CA VAL A 342 -2.62 -18.04 -7.77
C VAL A 342 -3.63 -17.85 -8.90
N SER A 343 -4.34 -16.72 -8.94
CA SER A 343 -5.29 -16.39 -10.00
C SER A 343 -4.61 -16.20 -11.36
N LEU A 344 -3.44 -15.56 -11.43
CA LEU A 344 -2.67 -15.42 -12.68
C LEU A 344 -2.19 -16.77 -13.21
N LEU A 345 -1.73 -17.63 -12.31
CA LEU A 345 -1.08 -18.89 -12.69
C LEU A 345 -2.08 -19.99 -13.07
N ARG A 346 -3.32 -19.91 -12.59
CA ARG A 346 -4.33 -20.96 -12.73
C ARG A 346 -4.61 -21.35 -14.18
N ASP A 347 -4.61 -20.38 -15.09
CA ASP A 347 -4.99 -20.60 -16.48
C ASP A 347 -3.79 -20.86 -17.39
N LEU A 348 -2.58 -20.93 -16.83
CA LEU A 348 -1.37 -21.22 -17.59
C LEU A 348 -1.27 -22.72 -17.90
N ALA A 349 -0.82 -23.03 -19.11
CA ALA A 349 -0.59 -24.41 -19.52
C ALA A 349 0.60 -25.01 -18.74
N PRO A 350 0.57 -26.31 -18.38
CA PRO A 350 1.73 -27.00 -17.85
C PRO A 350 2.95 -26.82 -18.76
N GLY A 351 4.11 -26.54 -18.16
CA GLY A 351 5.37 -26.26 -18.86
C GLY A 351 5.63 -24.78 -19.13
N SER A 352 4.63 -23.90 -18.92
CA SER A 352 4.78 -22.45 -19.08
C SER A 352 5.96 -21.91 -18.27
N LYS A 353 6.68 -20.93 -18.85
CA LYS A 353 7.77 -20.22 -18.19
C LYS A 353 7.24 -18.94 -17.57
N VAL A 354 7.50 -18.74 -16.29
CA VAL A 354 7.00 -17.60 -15.53
C VAL A 354 8.15 -16.92 -14.80
N VAL A 355 8.42 -15.67 -15.13
CA VAL A 355 9.33 -14.83 -14.36
C VAL A 355 8.57 -14.16 -13.22
N ILE A 356 9.11 -14.24 -12.01
CA ILE A 356 8.62 -13.54 -10.83
C ILE A 356 9.58 -12.39 -10.53
N ALA A 357 9.12 -11.16 -10.78
CA ALA A 357 9.88 -9.92 -10.67
C ALA A 357 9.20 -8.90 -9.75
N PHE A 358 8.76 -9.38 -8.59
CA PHE A 358 8.31 -8.56 -7.47
C PHE A 358 9.11 -8.95 -6.21
N GLY A 359 9.08 -8.10 -5.18
CA GLY A 359 9.86 -8.29 -3.95
C GLY A 359 11.21 -7.54 -3.92
N GLU A 360 11.59 -6.85 -5.00
CA GLU A 360 12.71 -5.89 -5.01
C GLU A 360 12.56 -4.76 -3.98
N ILE A 361 11.31 -4.49 -3.57
CA ILE A 361 10.94 -3.45 -2.62
C ILE A 361 11.43 -3.75 -1.21
N ASP A 362 11.76 -5.01 -0.90
CA ASP A 362 12.25 -5.39 0.42
C ASP A 362 13.66 -4.88 0.72
N CYS A 363 14.32 -4.16 -0.20
CA CYS A 363 15.62 -3.53 0.05
C CYS A 363 15.69 -2.05 -0.36
N ARG A 364 14.69 -1.22 0.02
CA ARG A 364 14.70 0.24 -0.18
C ARG A 364 15.17 0.99 1.08
N THR A 365 15.52 2.27 0.91
CA THR A 365 16.00 3.10 2.03
C THR A 365 14.87 3.58 2.94
N ASP A 366 13.65 3.67 2.44
CA ASP A 366 12.45 4.12 3.17
C ASP A 366 11.46 3.00 3.48
N GLU A 367 11.64 1.79 2.93
CA GLU A 367 10.85 0.61 3.25
C GLU A 367 11.61 -0.71 3.04
N GLY A 368 11.12 -1.80 3.66
CA GLY A 368 11.71 -3.14 3.53
C GLY A 368 12.60 -3.52 4.71
N ILE A 369 13.56 -4.41 4.43
CA ILE A 369 14.44 -5.07 5.41
C ILE A 369 15.35 -4.07 6.12
N TYR A 370 15.91 -3.09 5.40
CA TYR A 370 16.83 -2.13 6.00
C TYR A 370 16.14 -1.26 7.08
N PRO A 371 15.04 -0.52 6.79
CA PRO A 371 14.36 0.26 7.82
C PRO A 371 13.76 -0.61 8.92
N TYR A 372 13.30 -1.82 8.60
CA TYR A 372 12.83 -2.78 9.60
C TYR A 372 13.94 -3.11 10.59
N SER A 373 15.11 -3.53 10.10
CA SER A 373 16.27 -3.93 10.93
C SER A 373 16.74 -2.78 11.82
N VAL A 374 16.75 -1.55 11.30
CA VAL A 374 17.06 -0.33 12.07
C VAL A 374 16.02 -0.10 13.18
N LYS A 375 14.72 -0.16 12.84
CA LYS A 375 13.63 0.11 13.79
C LYS A 375 13.49 -0.96 14.87
N SER A 376 13.70 -2.22 14.52
CA SER A 376 13.57 -3.37 15.43
C SER A 376 14.88 -3.72 16.14
N ASN A 377 16.00 -3.06 15.78
CA ASN A 377 17.34 -3.38 16.25
C ASN A 377 17.67 -4.88 16.05
N SER A 378 17.30 -5.41 14.88
CA SER A 378 17.55 -6.81 14.47
C SER A 378 18.71 -6.88 13.49
N ASP A 379 19.46 -7.97 13.48
CA ASP A 379 20.45 -8.22 12.42
C ASP A 379 19.71 -8.49 11.10
N TYR A 380 20.05 -7.74 10.05
CA TYR A 380 19.43 -7.90 8.74
C TYR A 380 19.69 -9.29 8.14
N LYS A 381 20.79 -9.95 8.52
CA LYS A 381 21.10 -11.30 8.04
C LYS A 381 20.10 -12.31 8.58
N ASP A 382 19.80 -12.26 9.87
CA ASP A 382 18.79 -13.14 10.49
C ASP A 382 17.41 -12.94 9.84
N VAL A 383 17.06 -11.69 9.53
CA VAL A 383 15.81 -11.36 8.83
C VAL A 383 15.78 -11.94 7.42
N ILE A 384 16.87 -11.84 6.67
CA ILE A 384 16.99 -12.37 5.31
C ILE A 384 16.99 -13.91 5.32
N ASP A 385 17.75 -14.53 6.21
CA ASP A 385 17.89 -15.98 6.33
C ASP A 385 16.60 -16.67 6.79
N ASP A 386 15.73 -15.96 7.52
CA ASP A 386 14.38 -16.45 7.82
C ASP A 386 13.42 -16.31 6.63
N MET A 387 13.44 -15.16 5.94
CA MET A 387 12.41 -14.83 4.93
C MET A 387 12.69 -15.43 3.55
N VAL A 388 13.91 -15.33 3.04
CA VAL A 388 14.24 -15.71 1.65
C VAL A 388 13.99 -17.21 1.40
N PRO A 389 14.46 -18.14 2.26
CA PRO A 389 14.15 -19.55 2.07
C PRO A 389 12.66 -19.85 2.06
N LYS A 390 11.88 -19.26 2.97
CA LYS A 390 10.42 -19.47 3.02
C LYS A 390 9.74 -18.97 1.74
N TYR A 391 10.16 -17.81 1.26
CA TYR A 391 9.66 -17.22 0.02
C TYR A 391 9.91 -18.09 -1.21
N VAL A 392 11.16 -18.49 -1.43
CA VAL A 392 11.52 -19.30 -2.60
C VAL A 392 10.86 -20.67 -2.53
N ASN A 393 10.78 -21.29 -1.34
CA ASN A 393 10.05 -22.54 -1.16
C ASN A 393 8.55 -22.40 -1.45
N ALA A 394 7.92 -21.30 -1.01
CA ALA A 394 6.51 -21.03 -1.31
C ALA A 394 6.29 -20.94 -2.83
N LEU A 395 7.14 -20.20 -3.55
CA LEU A 395 7.08 -20.13 -5.02
C LEU A 395 7.37 -21.47 -5.69
N LYS A 396 8.33 -22.26 -5.19
CA LYS A 396 8.62 -23.60 -5.71
C LYS A 396 7.41 -24.52 -5.58
N ASN A 397 6.75 -24.51 -4.43
CA ASN A 397 5.54 -25.31 -4.18
C ASN A 397 4.41 -24.90 -5.13
N ILE A 398 4.23 -23.60 -5.37
CA ILE A 398 3.28 -23.07 -6.35
C ILE A 398 3.64 -23.56 -7.76
N ALA A 399 4.91 -23.44 -8.16
CA ALA A 399 5.40 -23.88 -9.47
C ALA A 399 5.10 -25.37 -9.71
N ASP A 400 5.39 -26.22 -8.73
CA ASP A 400 5.16 -27.66 -8.79
C ASP A 400 3.67 -28.00 -8.88
N SER A 401 2.82 -27.30 -8.11
CA SER A 401 1.38 -27.50 -8.13
C SER A 401 0.77 -27.17 -9.49
N PHE A 402 1.22 -26.09 -10.13
CA PHE A 402 0.76 -25.69 -11.47
C PHE A 402 1.54 -26.36 -12.61
N LYS A 403 2.60 -27.13 -12.30
CA LYS A 403 3.51 -27.75 -13.26
C LYS A 403 4.11 -26.72 -14.23
N ILE A 404 4.46 -25.55 -13.72
CA ILE A 404 5.11 -24.47 -14.46
C ILE A 404 6.57 -24.34 -14.01
N GLU A 405 7.37 -23.63 -14.81
CA GLU A 405 8.73 -23.27 -14.43
C GLU A 405 8.74 -21.82 -13.95
N ILE A 406 9.09 -21.61 -12.68
CA ILE A 406 9.30 -20.27 -12.13
C ILE A 406 10.79 -19.91 -12.21
N ILE A 407 11.04 -18.72 -12.77
CA ILE A 407 12.34 -18.05 -12.85
C ILE A 407 12.27 -16.84 -11.92
N LEU A 408 13.19 -16.70 -10.97
CA LEU A 408 13.21 -15.53 -10.09
C LEU A 408 14.04 -14.39 -10.70
N TYR A 409 13.58 -13.17 -10.47
CA TYR A 409 14.29 -11.95 -10.83
C TYR A 409 15.00 -11.38 -9.59
N GLY A 410 16.31 -11.15 -9.68
CA GLY A 410 17.09 -10.55 -8.61
C GLY A 410 16.77 -9.07 -8.34
N VAL A 411 17.31 -8.52 -7.26
CA VAL A 411 17.13 -7.11 -6.89
C VAL A 411 18.29 -6.30 -7.47
N PRO A 412 18.04 -5.20 -8.21
CA PRO A 412 19.11 -4.40 -8.78
C PRO A 412 19.99 -3.75 -7.71
N ALA A 413 21.23 -3.41 -8.09
CA ALA A 413 22.09 -2.59 -7.25
C ALA A 413 21.48 -1.17 -7.09
N PRO A 414 21.54 -0.58 -5.88
CA PRO A 414 20.85 0.67 -5.58
C PRO A 414 21.45 1.82 -6.39
N TYR A 415 20.59 2.73 -6.86
CA TYR A 415 21.03 3.93 -7.56
C TYR A 415 21.82 4.87 -6.61
N PRO A 416 22.95 5.49 -7.03
CA PRO A 416 23.84 6.23 -6.13
C PRO A 416 23.14 7.30 -5.29
N GLN A 417 22.24 8.07 -5.90
CA GLN A 417 21.50 9.14 -5.23
C GLN A 417 20.58 8.63 -4.12
N SER A 418 20.07 7.40 -4.23
CA SER A 418 19.27 6.79 -3.16
C SER A 418 20.13 6.50 -1.92
N ILE A 419 21.41 6.19 -2.13
CA ILE A 419 22.38 5.90 -1.08
C ILE A 419 22.87 7.20 -0.42
N GLU A 420 23.08 8.25 -1.21
CA GLU A 420 23.52 9.57 -0.74
C GLU A 420 22.56 10.23 0.26
N LEU A 421 21.30 9.77 0.32
CA LEU A 421 20.31 10.19 1.32
C LEU A 421 20.60 9.65 2.74
N LEU A 422 21.45 8.63 2.86
CA LEU A 422 21.84 8.01 4.12
C LEU A 422 23.16 8.58 4.66
N SER A 423 23.37 8.51 5.98
CA SER A 423 24.67 8.84 6.58
C SER A 423 25.77 7.88 6.12
N GLU A 424 27.03 8.30 6.12
CA GLU A 424 28.17 7.48 5.66
C GLU A 424 28.21 6.08 6.33
N SER A 425 27.89 5.99 7.62
CA SER A 425 27.81 4.71 8.34
C SER A 425 26.66 3.81 7.88
N GLU A 426 25.55 4.41 7.46
CA GLU A 426 24.35 3.70 6.99
C GLU A 426 24.50 3.23 5.55
N GLN A 427 25.24 3.97 4.71
CA GLN A 427 25.42 3.65 3.30
C GLN A 427 26.02 2.26 3.10
N GLN A 428 27.07 1.89 3.84
CA GLN A 428 27.68 0.58 3.71
C GLN A 428 26.72 -0.53 4.15
N THR A 429 26.02 -0.33 5.28
CA THR A 429 25.04 -1.28 5.78
C THR A 429 23.93 -1.52 4.77
N PHE A 430 23.40 -0.46 4.15
CA PHE A 430 22.36 -0.58 3.12
C PHE A 430 22.84 -1.35 1.89
N LYS A 431 24.06 -1.09 1.42
CA LYS A 431 24.68 -1.86 0.32
C LYS A 431 24.83 -3.34 0.69
N ASP A 432 25.24 -3.64 1.92
CA ASP A 432 25.43 -5.00 2.40
C ASP A 432 24.10 -5.75 2.50
N VAL A 433 23.00 -5.09 2.89
CA VAL A 433 21.65 -5.68 2.90
C VAL A 433 21.25 -6.17 1.51
N ILE A 434 21.40 -5.35 0.47
CA ILE A 434 21.03 -5.71 -0.91
C ILE A 434 21.93 -6.82 -1.44
N ALA A 435 23.24 -6.74 -1.19
CA ALA A 435 24.20 -7.75 -1.61
C ALA A 435 23.90 -9.11 -0.94
N TYR A 436 23.63 -9.10 0.36
CA TYR A 436 23.34 -10.31 1.12
C TYR A 436 21.98 -10.92 0.75
N TYR A 437 20.96 -10.09 0.50
CA TYR A 437 19.66 -10.54 0.02
C TYR A 437 19.79 -11.30 -1.31
N ASN A 438 20.49 -10.73 -2.30
CA ASN A 438 20.71 -11.38 -3.60
C ASN A 438 21.55 -12.66 -3.46
N LEU A 439 22.55 -12.67 -2.58
CA LEU A 439 23.35 -13.87 -2.30
C LEU A 439 22.48 -15.00 -1.70
N SER A 440 21.63 -14.67 -0.71
CA SER A 440 20.71 -15.63 -0.10
C SER A 440 19.69 -16.16 -1.12
N LEU A 441 19.17 -15.28 -1.99
CA LEU A 441 18.27 -15.63 -3.07
C LEU A 441 18.95 -16.61 -4.06
N ALA A 442 20.17 -16.31 -4.50
CA ALA A 442 20.94 -17.16 -5.41
C ALA A 442 21.24 -18.54 -4.82
N ASN A 443 21.71 -18.59 -3.57
CA ASN A 443 22.00 -19.85 -2.88
C ASN A 443 20.74 -20.71 -2.72
N THR A 444 19.61 -20.07 -2.37
CA THR A 444 18.34 -20.76 -2.19
C THR A 444 17.81 -21.31 -3.52
N CYS A 445 17.81 -20.49 -4.59
CA CYS A 445 17.43 -20.93 -5.94
C CYS A 445 18.28 -22.12 -6.40
N LEU A 446 19.60 -22.05 -6.21
CA LEU A 446 20.51 -23.14 -6.56
C LEU A 446 20.16 -24.43 -5.80
N SER A 447 19.89 -24.32 -4.50
CA SER A 447 19.53 -25.48 -3.66
C SER A 447 18.22 -26.16 -4.08
N LEU A 448 17.29 -25.40 -4.69
CA LEU A 448 15.98 -25.87 -5.14
C LEU A 448 15.91 -26.12 -6.66
N ASN A 449 17.05 -26.02 -7.35
CA ASN A 449 17.16 -26.13 -8.81
C ASN A 449 16.19 -25.18 -9.55
N MET A 450 16.08 -23.95 -9.07
CA MET A 450 15.33 -22.86 -9.71
C MET A 450 16.29 -21.91 -10.43
N THR A 451 15.84 -21.34 -11.56
CA THR A 451 16.62 -20.34 -12.29
C THR A 451 16.50 -18.98 -11.63
N LEU A 452 17.62 -18.27 -11.50
CA LEU A 452 17.69 -16.87 -11.06
C LEU A 452 18.26 -16.01 -12.20
N LEU A 453 17.59 -14.89 -12.49
CA LEU A 453 18.15 -13.80 -13.28
C LEU A 453 18.94 -12.89 -12.34
N ASP A 454 20.27 -12.89 -12.44
CA ASP A 454 21.15 -12.14 -11.54
C ASP A 454 21.24 -10.64 -11.94
N VAL A 455 20.17 -9.93 -11.62
CA VAL A 455 20.01 -8.48 -11.87
C VAL A 455 21.05 -7.68 -11.09
N TYR A 456 21.38 -8.12 -9.88
CA TYR A 456 22.39 -7.46 -9.07
C TYR A 456 23.74 -7.51 -9.76
N ALA A 457 24.22 -8.67 -10.19
CA ALA A 457 25.48 -8.78 -10.90
C ALA A 457 25.52 -7.93 -12.18
N LEU A 458 24.42 -7.88 -12.95
CA LEU A 458 24.33 -7.08 -14.17
C LEU A 458 24.41 -5.57 -13.92
N THR A 459 23.81 -5.10 -12.82
CA THR A 459 23.68 -3.67 -12.51
C THR A 459 24.72 -3.16 -11.54
N ASN A 460 25.50 -4.03 -10.89
CA ASN A 460 26.38 -3.67 -9.79
C ASN A 460 27.76 -3.18 -10.25
N LYS A 461 28.23 -2.11 -9.60
CA LYS A 461 29.61 -1.62 -9.57
C LYS A 461 29.95 -1.17 -8.15
N ASN A 462 30.60 -2.05 -7.37
CA ASN A 462 30.99 -1.79 -5.97
C ASN A 462 29.81 -1.49 -5.02
N GLY A 463 28.75 -2.29 -5.09
CA GLY A 463 27.57 -2.18 -4.22
C GLY A 463 26.56 -1.13 -4.64
N GLN A 464 26.70 -0.55 -5.83
CA GLN A 464 25.81 0.50 -6.35
C GLN A 464 25.62 0.33 -7.86
N SER A 465 24.57 0.93 -8.40
CA SER A 465 24.26 0.87 -9.82
C SER A 465 25.43 1.37 -10.69
N ASN A 466 25.70 0.66 -11.78
CA ASN A 466 26.63 1.04 -12.84
C ASN A 466 26.07 2.14 -13.76
N LEU A 467 24.79 2.52 -13.59
CA LEU A 467 24.05 3.49 -14.39
C LEU A 467 23.79 3.08 -15.84
N ASP A 468 24.21 1.88 -16.25
CA ASP A 468 23.99 1.42 -17.61
C ASP A 468 22.53 1.00 -17.80
N TYR A 469 21.93 0.31 -16.84
CA TYR A 469 20.60 -0.29 -17.02
C TYR A 469 19.47 0.50 -16.38
N HIS A 470 19.75 1.58 -15.67
CA HIS A 470 18.73 2.38 -15.01
C HIS A 470 18.26 3.51 -15.93
N ILE A 471 16.94 3.68 -16.07
CA ILE A 471 16.35 4.81 -16.83
C ILE A 471 15.96 5.98 -15.93
N ASP A 472 15.85 5.73 -14.62
CA ASP A 472 15.71 6.74 -13.58
C ASP A 472 16.28 6.21 -12.25
N TYR A 473 15.98 6.86 -11.12
CA TYR A 473 16.47 6.50 -9.79
C TYR A 473 16.07 5.11 -9.31
N HIS A 474 15.10 4.46 -9.95
CA HIS A 474 14.51 3.23 -9.47
C HIS A 474 14.31 2.17 -10.55
N HIS A 475 14.02 2.56 -11.80
CA HIS A 475 13.56 1.64 -12.84
C HIS A 475 14.65 1.21 -13.80
N LEU A 476 14.53 -0.04 -14.25
CA LEU A 476 15.41 -0.64 -15.24
C LEU A 476 14.89 -0.45 -16.66
N SER A 477 15.83 -0.36 -17.60
CA SER A 477 15.58 -0.25 -19.03
C SER A 477 15.04 -1.56 -19.63
N PRO A 478 14.27 -1.50 -20.74
CA PRO A 478 13.79 -2.70 -21.43
C PRO A 478 14.90 -3.68 -21.86
N ARG A 479 16.10 -3.17 -22.19
CA ARG A 479 17.24 -4.00 -22.59
C ARG A 479 17.76 -4.92 -21.48
N THR A 480 17.42 -4.64 -20.23
CA THR A 480 17.86 -5.44 -19.07
C THR A 480 17.38 -6.88 -19.18
N VAL A 481 16.13 -7.10 -19.56
CA VAL A 481 15.53 -8.45 -19.63
C VAL A 481 16.23 -9.32 -20.67
N PRO A 482 16.35 -8.93 -21.97
CA PRO A 482 17.10 -9.72 -22.94
C PRO A 482 18.56 -9.97 -22.52
N THR A 483 19.21 -9.00 -21.88
CA THR A 483 20.60 -9.13 -21.45
C THR A 483 20.77 -10.18 -20.35
N LEU A 484 19.82 -10.25 -19.41
CA LEU A 484 19.82 -11.28 -18.36
C LEU A 484 19.67 -12.68 -18.94
N PHE A 485 18.77 -12.84 -19.92
CA PHE A 485 18.51 -14.12 -20.58
C PHE A 485 19.69 -14.61 -21.44
N ASN A 486 20.51 -13.71 -21.99
CA ASN A 486 21.71 -14.09 -22.74
C ASN A 486 22.80 -14.75 -21.85
N ASN A 487 22.71 -14.61 -20.53
CA ASN A 487 23.74 -15.07 -19.59
C ASN A 487 23.40 -16.41 -18.92
N ILE A 488 22.31 -17.09 -19.30
CA ILE A 488 21.76 -18.27 -18.61
C ILE A 488 21.38 -19.45 -19.50
#